data_AF-A0A5C4MDZ8-F1
#
_entry.id   AF-A0A5C4MDZ8-F1
#
_cell.length_a   1.000
_cell.length_b   1.000
_cell.length_c   1.000
_cell.angle_alpha   90.00
_cell.angle_beta   90.00
_cell.angle_gamma   90.00
#
_symmetry.space_group_name_H-M   'P 1'
#
loop_
_entity.id
_entity.type
_entity.pdbx_description
1 polymer ?
#
loop_
_entity_poly.entity_id
_entity_poly.type
_entity_poly.pdbx_seq_one_letter_code
_entity_poly.pdbx_strand_id
1 'polypeptide(L)'
;GFWRFAAEHWRTGITEARGVLSTRSYMNAAQRYVPSIGAADVRRGGLGLRAQAVGRDGSLVDDFVIEQRDGVTAIRNAPSPAATSSLAIAEHVVARMGLGR
;
A
#
# COMPACT_ATOMS: atom_id res chain seq x y z
N GLY A 1 10.11 5.91 13.27
CA GLY A 1 8.90 5.64 12.48
C GLY A 1 8.66 4.16 12.39
N PHE A 2 9.28 3.50 11.40
CA PHE A 2 9.08 2.07 11.12
C PHE A 2 9.10 1.15 12.35
N TRP A 3 10.13 1.22 13.21
CA TRP A 3 10.20 0.34 14.38
C TRP A 3 9.05 0.55 15.38
N ARG A 4 8.57 1.79 15.52
CA ARG A 4 7.39 2.11 16.36
C ARG A 4 6.12 1.53 15.74
N PHE A 5 5.93 1.74 14.44
CA PHE A 5 4.82 1.16 13.68
C PHE A 5 4.81 -0.37 13.78
N ALA A 6 5.95 -1.02 13.56
CA ALA A 6 6.07 -2.47 13.61
C ALA A 6 5.80 -3.02 15.03
N ALA A 7 6.31 -2.35 16.07
CA ALA A 7 6.06 -2.74 17.46
C ALA A 7 4.58 -2.57 17.86
N GLU A 8 3.86 -1.62 17.27
CA GLU A 8 2.43 -1.41 17.50
C GLU A 8 1.57 -2.45 16.74
N HIS A 9 1.96 -2.80 15.51
CA HIS A 9 1.15 -3.62 14.58
C HIS A 9 1.66 -5.06 14.41
N TRP A 10 2.55 -5.56 15.27
CA TRP A 10 3.19 -6.87 15.11
C TRP A 10 2.20 -8.05 14.99
N ARG A 11 1.07 -7.99 15.70
CA ARG A 11 0.02 -9.03 15.64
C ARG A 11 -0.62 -9.14 14.26
N THR A 12 -0.90 -7.98 13.66
CA THR A 12 -1.42 -7.90 12.28
C THR A 12 -0.37 -8.46 11.32
N GLY A 13 0.90 -8.06 11.47
CA GLY A 13 2.00 -8.56 10.64
C GLY A 13 2.13 -10.10 10.66
N ILE A 14 2.03 -10.74 11.84
CA ILE A 14 2.04 -12.21 11.94
C ILE A 14 0.84 -12.83 11.21
N THR A 15 -0.34 -12.25 11.37
CA THR A 15 -1.58 -12.74 10.76
C THR A 15 -1.49 -12.68 9.24
N GLU A 16 -1.00 -11.56 8.69
CA GLU A 16 -0.81 -11.37 7.25
C GLU A 16 0.28 -12.31 6.70
N ALA A 17 1.41 -12.44 7.39
CA ALA A 17 2.48 -13.35 6.99
C ALA A 17 1.99 -14.80 6.87
N ARG A 18 1.10 -15.25 7.76
CA ARG A 18 0.49 -16.58 7.67
C ARG A 18 -0.32 -16.77 6.38
N GLY A 19 -1.04 -15.74 5.95
CA GLY A 19 -1.80 -15.76 4.69
C GLY A 19 -0.90 -15.84 3.46
N VAL A 20 0.22 -15.10 3.46
CA VAL A 20 1.21 -15.14 2.37
C VAL A 20 1.90 -16.51 2.29
N LEU A 21 2.26 -17.08 3.44
CA LEU A 21 3.01 -18.34 3.51
C LEU A 21 2.13 -19.58 3.27
N SER A 22 0.82 -19.52 3.56
CA SER A 22 -0.09 -20.66 3.46
C SER A 22 -1.34 -20.35 2.64
N THR A 23 -1.42 -20.97 1.46
CA THR A 23 -2.61 -20.91 0.59
C THR A 23 -3.87 -21.37 1.30
N ARG A 24 -3.78 -22.42 2.15
CA ARG A 24 -4.92 -22.89 2.95
C ARG A 24 -5.38 -21.81 3.94
N SER A 25 -4.44 -21.16 4.64
CA SER A 25 -4.77 -20.10 5.58
C SER A 25 -5.42 -18.90 4.89
N TYR A 26 -4.92 -18.53 3.71
CA TYR A 26 -5.51 -17.49 2.88
C TYR A 26 -6.95 -17.84 2.46
N MET A 27 -7.16 -19.05 1.94
CA MET A 27 -8.50 -19.48 1.48
C MET A 27 -9.51 -19.60 2.62
N ASN A 28 -9.09 -20.05 3.81
CA ASN A 28 -9.97 -20.07 4.98
C ASN A 28 -10.46 -18.66 5.35
N ALA A 29 -9.62 -17.63 5.20
CA ALA A 29 -10.03 -16.25 5.42
C ALA A 29 -10.97 -15.75 4.31
N ALA A 30 -10.73 -16.12 3.06
CA ALA A 30 -11.54 -15.76 1.91
C ALA A 30 -12.94 -16.42 1.93
N GLN A 31 -13.05 -17.63 2.48
CA GLN A 31 -14.31 -18.37 2.66
C GLN A 31 -15.34 -17.63 3.53
N ARG A 32 -14.91 -16.67 4.35
CA ARG A 32 -15.85 -15.79 5.08
C ARG A 32 -16.67 -14.90 4.15
N TYR A 33 -16.17 -14.60 2.96
CA TYR A 33 -16.85 -13.79 1.95
C TYR A 33 -17.51 -14.66 0.87
N VAL A 34 -16.86 -15.75 0.46
CA VAL A 34 -17.40 -16.67 -0.54
C VAL A 34 -17.23 -18.11 -0.04
N PRO A 35 -18.23 -18.70 0.66
CA PRO A 35 -18.06 -19.99 1.33
C PRO A 35 -17.74 -21.18 0.42
N SER A 36 -18.07 -21.09 -0.86
CA SER A 36 -17.93 -22.19 -1.82
C SER A 36 -16.52 -22.38 -2.39
N ILE A 37 -15.61 -21.42 -2.20
CA ILE A 37 -14.23 -21.53 -2.71
C ILE A 37 -13.35 -22.33 -1.74
N GLY A 38 -12.29 -22.95 -2.24
CA GLY A 38 -11.33 -23.72 -1.46
C GLY A 38 -9.91 -23.67 -2.01
N ALA A 39 -9.01 -24.43 -1.40
CA ALA A 39 -7.59 -24.42 -1.76
C ALA A 39 -7.30 -24.83 -3.23
N ALA A 40 -8.24 -25.52 -3.89
CA ALA A 40 -8.14 -25.90 -5.29
C ALA A 40 -8.53 -24.77 -6.27
N ASP A 41 -9.26 -23.76 -5.82
CA ASP A 41 -9.78 -22.66 -6.66
C ASP A 41 -8.80 -21.48 -6.75
N VAL A 42 -7.61 -21.61 -6.16
CA VAL A 42 -6.59 -20.56 -6.13
C VAL A 42 -5.24 -21.12 -6.55
N ARG A 43 -4.49 -20.31 -7.28
CA ARG A 43 -3.08 -20.53 -7.57
C ARG A 43 -2.27 -19.35 -7.06
N ARG A 44 -1.02 -19.58 -6.66
CA ARG A 44 -0.12 -18.49 -6.30
C ARG A 44 0.10 -17.57 -7.50
N GLY A 45 0.03 -16.28 -7.25
CA GLY A 45 0.33 -15.21 -8.21
C GLY A 45 1.45 -14.31 -7.70
N GLY A 46 1.70 -13.22 -8.41
CA GLY A 46 2.63 -12.18 -7.96
C GLY A 46 2.15 -11.48 -6.69
N LEU A 47 3.07 -10.82 -5.99
CA LEU A 47 2.79 -10.02 -4.81
C LEU A 47 2.55 -8.55 -5.21
N GLY A 48 1.37 -8.02 -4.87
CA GLY A 48 1.12 -6.59 -4.92
C GLY A 48 1.64 -5.93 -3.65
N LEU A 49 2.59 -5.01 -3.78
CA LEU A 49 3.12 -4.24 -2.64
C LEU A 49 2.58 -2.81 -2.72
N ARG A 50 1.91 -2.36 -1.66
CA ARG A 50 1.54 -0.96 -1.49
C ARG A 50 2.71 -0.23 -0.86
N ALA A 51 3.28 0.73 -1.59
CA ALA A 51 4.19 1.70 -1.01
C ALA A 51 3.36 2.69 -0.16
N GLN A 52 3.66 2.76 1.13
CA GLN A 52 3.00 3.66 2.08
C GLN A 52 4.08 4.28 2.97
N ALA A 53 4.08 5.61 3.08
CA ALA A 53 5.02 6.31 3.94
C ALA A 53 4.65 6.14 5.42
N VAL A 54 5.68 6.01 6.25
CA VAL A 54 5.55 5.93 7.71
C VAL A 54 6.23 7.15 8.32
N GLY A 55 5.46 7.92 9.09
CA GLY A 55 5.93 9.08 9.83
C GLY A 55 7.01 8.73 10.84
N ARG A 56 7.77 9.72 11.30
CA ARG A 56 8.82 9.51 12.32
C ARG A 56 8.24 8.97 13.62
N ASP A 57 6.99 9.30 13.91
CA ASP A 57 6.22 8.82 15.06
C ASP A 57 5.64 7.40 14.89
N GLY A 58 5.67 6.84 13.68
CA GLY A 58 5.08 5.53 13.39
C GLY A 58 3.68 5.59 12.78
N SER A 59 3.10 6.78 12.61
CA SER A 59 1.84 6.96 11.90
C SER A 59 1.96 6.60 10.42
N LEU A 60 0.90 6.09 9.81
CA LEU A 60 0.80 5.98 8.35
C LEU A 60 0.43 7.34 7.78
N VAL A 61 1.09 7.73 6.70
CA VAL A 61 0.74 8.98 6.01
C VAL A 61 -0.37 8.69 5.01
N ASP A 62 -1.51 9.35 5.18
CA ASP A 62 -2.69 9.16 4.32
C ASP A 62 -2.67 10.04 3.06
N ASP A 63 -1.99 11.19 3.13
CA ASP A 63 -1.94 12.18 2.05
C ASP A 63 -0.57 12.18 1.34
N PHE A 64 -0.42 13.04 0.34
CA PHE A 64 0.79 13.22 -0.43
C PHE A 64 2.02 13.57 0.42
N VAL A 65 3.14 12.89 0.13
CA VAL A 65 4.47 13.33 0.53
C VAL A 65 5.24 13.66 -0.74
N ILE A 66 5.22 14.94 -1.14
CA ILE A 66 5.93 15.43 -2.33
C ILE A 66 7.13 16.25 -1.88
N GLU A 67 8.31 15.91 -2.39
CA GLU A 67 9.55 16.64 -2.15
C GLU A 67 10.14 17.11 -3.48
N GLN A 68 10.59 18.36 -3.54
CA GLN A 68 11.24 18.94 -4.71
C GLN A 68 12.67 19.36 -4.35
N ARG A 69 13.66 18.88 -5.10
CA ARG A 69 15.07 19.27 -4.97
C ARG A 69 15.78 19.17 -6.31
N ASP A 70 16.59 20.16 -6.66
CA ASP A 70 17.51 20.12 -7.81
C ASP A 70 16.85 19.66 -9.13
N GLY A 71 15.64 20.16 -9.42
CA GLY A 71 14.87 19.79 -10.62
C GLY A 71 14.17 18.43 -10.54
N VAL A 72 14.27 17.71 -9.43
CA VAL A 72 13.61 16.42 -9.19
C VAL A 72 12.37 16.62 -8.31
N THR A 73 11.24 16.09 -8.74
CA THR A 73 10.02 15.98 -7.93
C THR A 73 9.79 14.52 -7.55
N ALA A 74 9.90 14.22 -6.25
CA ALA A 74 9.70 12.88 -5.70
C ALA A 74 8.34 12.77 -4.99
N ILE A 75 7.48 11.88 -5.47
CA ILE A 75 6.21 11.52 -4.83
C ILE A 75 6.47 10.28 -3.95
N ARG A 76 6.73 10.49 -2.67
CA ARG A 76 7.05 9.42 -1.72
C ARG A 76 5.83 8.76 -1.07
N ASN A 77 4.68 9.42 -1.16
CA ASN A 77 3.38 8.88 -0.77
C ASN A 77 2.31 9.51 -1.65
N ALA A 78 1.30 8.74 -2.02
CA ALA A 78 0.12 9.21 -2.74
C ALA A 78 -1.15 8.57 -2.13
N PRO A 79 -2.28 9.29 -2.12
CA PRO A 79 -3.52 8.78 -1.57
C PRO A 79 -4.04 7.58 -2.37
N SER A 80 -4.73 6.68 -1.67
CA SER A 80 -5.32 5.48 -2.27
C SER A 80 -6.70 5.77 -2.92
N PRO A 81 -7.04 5.14 -4.06
CA PRO A 81 -6.22 4.23 -4.87
C PRO A 81 -5.43 5.01 -5.93
N ALA A 82 -4.09 4.98 -5.82
CA ALA A 82 -3.22 5.76 -6.71
C ALA A 82 -3.27 5.31 -8.17
N ALA A 83 -3.48 4.01 -8.42
CA ALA A 83 -3.54 3.48 -9.79
C ALA A 83 -4.75 4.00 -10.56
N THR A 84 -5.93 4.00 -9.93
CA THR A 84 -7.19 4.45 -10.56
C THR A 84 -7.22 5.96 -10.73
N SER A 85 -6.61 6.71 -9.81
CA SER A 85 -6.59 8.18 -9.83
C SER A 85 -5.31 8.76 -10.46
N SER A 86 -4.53 7.94 -11.16
CA SER A 86 -3.18 8.30 -11.62
C SER A 86 -3.12 9.56 -12.48
N LEU A 87 -4.12 9.79 -13.35
CA LEU A 87 -4.20 11.00 -14.18
C LEU A 87 -4.49 12.26 -13.37
N ALA A 88 -5.47 12.22 -12.46
CA ALA A 88 -5.75 13.35 -11.56
C ALA A 88 -4.58 13.65 -10.62
N ILE A 89 -3.86 12.61 -10.18
CA ILE A 89 -2.61 12.76 -9.41
C ILE A 89 -1.55 13.46 -10.27
N ALA A 90 -1.40 13.06 -11.53
CA ALA A 90 -0.45 13.69 -12.45
C ALA A 90 -0.77 15.18 -12.68
N GLU A 91 -2.03 15.53 -12.91
CA GLU A 91 -2.49 16.93 -13.03
C GLU A 91 -2.15 17.73 -11.77
N HIS A 92 -2.42 17.18 -10.58
CA HIS A 92 -2.09 17.81 -9.31
C HIS A 92 -0.58 18.04 -9.14
N VAL A 93 0.24 17.07 -9.53
CA VAL A 93 1.70 17.15 -9.45
C VAL A 93 2.24 18.20 -10.42
N VAL A 94 1.79 18.19 -11.68
CA VAL A 94 2.23 19.16 -12.71
C VAL A 94 1.85 20.59 -12.30
N ALA A 95 0.64 20.80 -11.77
CA ALA A 95 0.22 22.09 -11.25
C ALA A 95 1.14 22.59 -10.12
N ARG A 96 1.59 21.69 -9.24
CA ARG A 96 2.57 22.00 -8.16
C ARG A 96 3.99 22.25 -8.65
N MET A 97 4.37 21.75 -9.83
CA MET A 97 5.71 21.96 -10.40
C MET A 97 5.83 23.32 -11.11
N GLY A 98 4.72 24.04 -11.36
CA GLY A 98 4.75 25.33 -12.05
C GLY A 98 5.09 25.25 -13.54
N LEU A 99 5.11 24.05 -14.14
CA LEU A 99 5.42 23.82 -15.56
C LEU A 99 4.26 24.17 -16.51
N GLY A 100 3.12 24.61 -15.98
CA GLY A 100 1.89 24.92 -16.73
C GLY A 100 1.63 26.42 -16.91
N ARG A 101 2.64 27.29 -16.79
CA ARG A 101 2.55 28.72 -17.14
C ARG A 101 3.69 29.11 -18.06
#